data_AF-A0A950Y514-F1
#
_entry.id   AF-A0A950Y514-F1
#
_cell.length_a   1.000
_cell.length_b   1.000
_cell.length_c   1.000
_cell.angle_alpha   90.00
_cell.angle_beta   90.00
_cell.angle_gamma   90.00
#
_symmetry.space_group_name_H-M   'P 1'
#
loop_
_entity.id
_entity.type
_entity.pdbx_description
1 polymer ?
#
loop_
_entity_poly.entity_id
_entity_poly.type
_entity_poly.pdbx_seq_one_letter_code
_entity_poly.pdbx_strand_id
1 'polypeptide(L)'
;MLFVIVLYLCLVAIAAFGPLRWAFIAYLLLSTIEFPGDKSAIGLLNATKGIFLPLYLLWRLRAYSGHRKIVAAPFAWVLLIVYAGIAASWSLFPMAALKMVGHLTGLLLICLVFVRATKGGYVTPKSLLALTAGTLALGASRLLVAPRWADDPSRFTSFSPAQGFAAFLEA
;
A
#
# COMPACT_ATOMS: atom_id res chain seq x y z
N MET A 1 3.57 8.74 -18.89
CA MET A 1 3.88 9.05 -17.48
C MET A 1 2.98 10.12 -16.88
N LEU A 2 2.77 11.28 -17.53
CA LEU A 2 1.97 12.38 -16.96
C LEU A 2 0.59 11.94 -16.47
N PHE A 3 -0.15 11.15 -17.27
CA PHE A 3 -1.45 10.59 -16.89
C PHE A 3 -1.42 9.83 -15.56
N VAL A 4 -0.45 8.92 -15.39
CA VAL A 4 -0.32 8.08 -14.17
C VAL A 4 0.03 8.95 -12.96
N ILE A 5 0.86 9.97 -13.13
CA ILE A 5 1.21 10.92 -12.06
C ILE A 5 -0.03 11.72 -11.63
N VAL A 6 -0.79 12.26 -12.60
CA VAL A 6 -2.02 13.01 -12.30
C VAL A 6 -3.03 12.12 -11.58
N LEU A 7 -3.26 10.90 -12.08
CA LEU A 7 -4.13 9.91 -11.45
C LEU A 7 -3.70 9.58 -10.02
N TYR A 8 -2.40 9.36 -9.80
CA TYR A 8 -1.82 9.13 -8.47
C TYR A 8 -2.10 10.32 -7.54
N LEU A 9 -1.85 11.55 -7.99
CA LEU A 9 -2.11 12.75 -7.19
C LEU A 9 -3.59 12.93 -6.86
N CYS A 10 -4.49 12.67 -7.82
CA CYS A 10 -5.93 12.68 -7.59
C CYS A 10 -6.34 11.65 -6.54
N LEU A 11 -5.85 10.41 -6.63
CA LEU A 11 -6.17 9.36 -5.67
C LEU A 11 -5.58 9.65 -4.28
N VAL A 12 -4.37 10.22 -4.19
CA VAL A 12 -3.78 10.70 -2.92
C VAL A 12 -4.65 11.80 -2.32
N ALA A 13 -5.09 12.78 -3.11
CA ALA A 13 -5.94 13.86 -2.63
C ALA A 13 -7.29 13.33 -2.11
N ILE A 14 -7.92 12.39 -2.82
CA ILE A 14 -9.17 11.76 -2.38
C ILE A 14 -8.94 10.92 -1.11
N ALA A 15 -7.83 10.17 -1.02
CA ALA A 15 -7.47 9.40 0.16
C ALA A 15 -7.22 10.29 1.39
N ALA A 16 -6.57 11.44 1.20
CA ALA A 16 -6.26 12.38 2.26
C ALA A 16 -7.52 13.16 2.71
N PHE A 17 -8.21 13.82 1.78
CA PHE A 17 -9.23 14.82 2.10
C PHE A 17 -10.66 14.35 1.90
N GLY A 18 -10.89 13.30 1.10
CA GLY A 18 -12.22 12.80 0.79
C GLY A 18 -12.94 12.18 2.00
N PRO A 19 -14.26 11.98 1.94
CA PRO A 19 -15.02 11.26 2.97
C PRO A 19 -14.45 9.85 3.21
N LEU A 20 -14.48 9.34 4.45
CA LEU A 20 -13.80 8.08 4.84
C LEU A 20 -14.11 6.88 3.93
N ARG A 21 -15.35 6.78 3.43
CA ARG A 21 -15.77 5.77 2.44
C ARG A 21 -14.95 5.82 1.16
N TRP A 22 -14.87 6.99 0.55
CA TRP A 22 -14.14 7.21 -0.70
C TRP A 22 -12.63 7.26 -0.49
N ALA A 23 -12.19 7.76 0.66
CA ALA A 23 -10.78 7.78 1.03
C ALA A 23 -10.18 6.37 1.10
N PHE A 24 -10.91 5.42 1.70
CA PHE A 24 -10.50 4.02 1.75
C PHE A 24 -10.45 3.38 0.36
N ILE A 25 -11.48 3.58 -0.47
CA ILE A 25 -11.50 3.05 -1.84
C ILE A 25 -10.36 3.64 -2.68
N ALA A 26 -10.17 4.97 -2.62
CA ALA A 26 -9.09 5.65 -3.32
C ALA A 26 -7.71 5.17 -2.85
N TYR A 27 -7.55 4.92 -1.55
CA TYR A 27 -6.34 4.33 -0.99
C TYR A 27 -6.05 2.94 -1.57
N LEU A 28 -7.06 2.08 -1.66
CA LEU A 28 -6.89 0.75 -2.24
C LEU A 28 -6.59 0.80 -3.74
N LEU A 29 -7.28 1.65 -4.50
CA LEU A 29 -6.95 1.89 -5.90
C LEU A 29 -5.53 2.43 -6.06
N LEU A 30 -5.11 3.37 -5.22
CA LEU A 30 -3.74 3.91 -5.20
C LEU A 30 -2.70 2.82 -4.93
N SER A 31 -3.01 1.83 -4.09
CA SER A 31 -2.10 0.72 -3.81
C SER A 31 -1.77 -0.10 -5.06
N THR A 32 -2.69 -0.18 -6.03
CA THR A 32 -2.49 -0.86 -7.33
C THR A 32 -1.64 -0.07 -8.33
N ILE A 33 -1.41 1.22 -8.09
CA ILE A 33 -0.58 2.06 -8.96
C ILE A 33 0.87 1.97 -8.52
N GLU A 34 1.70 1.28 -9.29
CA GLU A 34 3.15 1.25 -9.07
C GLU A 34 3.89 2.12 -10.09
N PHE A 35 4.92 2.83 -9.62
CA PHE A 35 5.86 3.54 -10.46
C PHE A 35 7.14 2.69 -10.63
N PRO A 36 7.50 2.30 -11.86
CA PRO A 36 8.79 1.65 -12.13
C PRO A 36 9.94 2.68 -12.13
N GLY A 37 11.07 2.36 -11.48
CA GLY A 37 12.36 3.03 -11.71
C GLY A 37 13.22 3.30 -10.47
N ASP A 38 14.53 3.40 -10.69
CA ASP A 38 15.60 3.60 -9.68
C ASP A 38 15.74 5.03 -9.15
N LYS A 39 14.86 5.95 -9.55
CA LYS A 39 14.98 7.34 -9.13
C LYS A 39 14.47 7.47 -7.69
N SER A 40 15.26 8.13 -6.83
CA SER A 40 14.92 8.41 -5.42
C SER A 40 13.51 8.98 -5.20
N ALA A 41 13.01 9.79 -6.14
CA ALA A 41 11.65 10.33 -6.14
C ALA A 41 10.55 9.24 -6.19
N ILE A 42 10.79 8.12 -6.88
CA ILE A 42 9.86 6.99 -6.99
C ILE A 42 9.79 6.22 -5.67
N GLY A 43 10.93 6.07 -5.00
CA GLY A 43 10.99 5.49 -3.65
C GLY A 43 10.15 6.27 -2.65
N LEU A 44 10.19 7.61 -2.72
CA LEU A 44 9.38 8.48 -1.85
C LEU A 44 7.88 8.29 -2.11
N LEU A 45 7.43 8.28 -3.37
CA LEU A 45 6.02 8.09 -3.72
C LEU A 45 5.47 6.72 -3.27
N ASN A 46 6.28 5.67 -3.38
CA ASN A 46 5.91 4.34 -2.90
C ASN A 46 5.87 4.28 -1.37
N ALA A 47 6.81 4.95 -0.68
CA ALA A 47 6.79 5.08 0.77
C ALA A 47 5.58 5.87 1.27
N THR A 48 5.15 6.93 0.54
CA THR A 48 3.94 7.70 0.86
C THR A 48 2.71 6.82 0.92
N LYS A 49 2.46 5.99 -0.11
CA LYS A 49 1.29 5.09 -0.11
C LYS A 49 1.45 3.86 0.81
N GLY A 50 2.68 3.43 1.08
CA GLY A 50 2.96 2.25 1.89
C GLY A 50 2.98 2.49 3.40
N ILE A 51 3.38 3.70 3.83
CA ILE A 51 3.61 4.02 5.26
C ILE A 51 2.80 5.24 5.68
N PHE A 52 3.06 6.39 5.06
CA PHE A 52 2.51 7.67 5.52
C PHE A 52 0.97 7.73 5.39
N LEU A 53 0.43 7.31 4.25
CA LEU A 53 -1.00 7.37 3.99
C LEU A 53 -1.81 6.38 4.85
N PRO A 54 -1.38 5.12 5.06
CA PRO A 54 -1.96 4.23 6.06
C PRO A 54 -1.95 4.80 7.47
N LEU A 55 -0.83 5.37 7.92
CA LEU A 55 -0.73 6.02 9.23
C LEU A 55 -1.75 7.16 9.36
N TYR A 56 -1.87 7.99 8.33
CA TYR A 56 -2.83 9.07 8.30
C TYR A 56 -4.28 8.56 8.30
N LEU A 57 -4.60 7.50 7.53
CA LEU A 57 -5.92 6.86 7.55
C LEU A 57 -6.24 6.21 8.91
N LEU A 58 -5.25 5.60 9.58
CA LEU A 58 -5.42 5.08 10.93
C LEU A 58 -5.78 6.18 11.92
N TRP A 59 -5.15 7.35 11.79
CA TRP A 59 -5.48 8.52 12.59
C TRP A 59 -6.90 9.02 12.30
N ARG A 60 -7.31 9.10 11.02
CA ARG A 60 -8.70 9.46 10.66
C ARG A 60 -9.73 8.44 11.15
N LEU A 61 -9.37 7.15 11.19
CA LEU A 61 -10.20 6.05 11.69
C LEU A 61 -10.09 5.82 13.20
N ARG A 62 -9.48 6.75 13.97
CA ARG A 62 -9.27 6.61 15.43
C ARG A 62 -10.57 6.41 16.22
N ALA A 63 -11.69 6.93 15.75
CA ALA A 63 -13.00 6.74 16.40
C ALA A 63 -13.43 5.26 16.43
N TYR A 64 -12.90 4.45 15.50
CA TYR A 64 -13.12 3.01 15.40
C TYR A 64 -11.93 2.22 15.94
N SER A 65 -11.08 2.87 16.75
CA SER A 65 -10.05 2.19 17.53
C SER A 65 -10.69 1.47 18.72
N GLY A 66 -10.10 0.35 19.12
CA GLY A 66 -10.62 -0.49 20.20
C GLY A 66 -10.77 -1.93 19.76
N HIS A 67 -10.06 -2.82 20.44
CA HIS A 67 -10.32 -4.25 20.41
C HIS A 67 -10.83 -4.62 21.79
N ARG A 68 -11.97 -5.33 21.86
CA ARG A 68 -12.49 -5.84 23.13
C ARG A 68 -11.61 -6.95 23.72
N LYS A 69 -10.69 -7.51 22.93
CA LYS A 69 -9.77 -8.59 23.31
C LYS A 69 -8.36 -8.23 22.85
N ILE A 70 -7.37 -8.53 23.68
CA ILE A 70 -5.96 -8.48 23.28
C ILE A 70 -5.76 -9.59 22.24
N VAL A 71 -5.27 -9.22 21.06
CA VAL A 71 -4.98 -10.18 19.98
C VAL A 71 -3.46 -10.31 19.91
N ALA A 72 -2.93 -11.55 19.97
CA ALA A 72 -1.48 -11.79 19.97
C ALA A 72 -0.82 -11.48 18.61
N ALA A 73 -1.57 -11.57 17.50
CA ALA A 73 -1.02 -11.47 16.15
C ALA A 73 -0.32 -10.13 15.84
N PRO A 74 -0.89 -8.94 16.12
CA PRO A 74 -0.17 -7.67 15.93
C PRO A 74 1.12 -7.58 16.75
N PHE A 75 1.16 -8.12 17.98
CA PHE A 75 2.35 -8.12 18.80
C PHE A 75 3.44 -9.02 18.21
N ALA A 76 3.10 -10.24 17.81
CA ALA A 76 4.03 -11.14 17.13
C ALA A 76 4.60 -10.51 15.85
N TRP A 77 3.77 -9.79 15.09
CA TRP A 77 4.19 -9.09 13.88
C TRP A 77 5.15 -7.92 14.17
N VAL A 78 4.88 -7.15 15.24
CA VAL A 78 5.79 -6.08 15.68
C VAL A 78 7.13 -6.65 16.13
N LEU A 79 7.12 -7.76 16.89
CA LEU A 79 8.35 -8.46 17.28
C LEU A 79 9.13 -8.94 16.06
N LEU A 80 8.45 -9.45 15.03
CA LEU A 80 9.07 -9.84 13.77
C LEU A 80 9.70 -8.64 13.03
N ILE A 81 9.03 -7.49 13.00
CA ILE A 81 9.56 -6.25 12.40
C ILE A 81 10.81 -5.79 13.16
N VAL A 82 10.77 -5.80 14.49
CA VAL A 82 11.92 -5.43 15.33
C VAL A 82 13.07 -6.38 15.10
N TYR A 83 12.82 -7.69 15.11
CA TYR A 83 13.82 -8.71 14.81
C TYR A 83 14.43 -8.50 13.42
N ALA A 84 13.62 -8.29 12.38
CA ALA A 84 14.11 -8.02 11.03
C ALA A 84 14.94 -6.72 10.96
N GLY A 85 14.58 -5.70 11.72
CA GLY A 85 15.33 -4.44 11.83
C GLY A 85 16.69 -4.63 12.50
N ILE A 86 16.76 -5.41 13.57
CA ILE A 86 18.03 -5.76 14.22
C ILE A 86 18.87 -6.62 13.26
N ALA A 87 18.25 -7.60 12.60
CA ALA A 87 18.91 -8.46 11.63
C ALA A 87 19.45 -7.72 10.40
N ALA A 88 18.83 -6.61 10.02
CA ALA A 88 19.31 -5.75 8.94
C ALA A 88 20.68 -5.14 9.24
N SER A 89 21.03 -4.92 10.52
CA SER A 89 22.29 -4.26 10.91
C SER A 89 23.54 -5.10 10.62
N TRP A 90 23.41 -6.42 10.54
CA TRP A 90 24.49 -7.36 10.23
C TRP A 90 24.30 -8.07 8.88
N SER A 91 23.38 -7.59 8.04
CA SER A 91 23.17 -8.13 6.69
C SER A 91 24.22 -7.59 5.71
N LEU A 92 24.67 -8.44 4.79
CA LEU A 92 25.51 -8.04 3.65
C LEU A 92 24.78 -7.08 2.69
N PHE A 93 23.45 -6.98 2.80
CA PHE A 93 22.59 -6.14 1.95
C PHE A 93 21.65 -5.27 2.81
N PRO A 94 22.18 -4.23 3.50
CA PRO A 94 21.40 -3.44 4.45
C PRO A 94 20.21 -2.72 3.81
N MET A 95 20.36 -2.28 2.55
CA MET A 95 19.28 -1.60 1.83
C MET A 95 18.12 -2.53 1.50
N ALA A 96 18.41 -3.77 1.08
CA ALA A 96 17.38 -4.79 0.83
C ALA A 96 16.63 -5.14 2.12
N ALA A 97 17.38 -5.32 3.21
CA ALA A 97 16.81 -5.61 4.53
C ALA A 97 15.92 -4.45 5.03
N LEU A 98 16.33 -3.19 4.86
CA LEU A 98 15.52 -2.03 5.23
C LEU A 98 14.23 -1.94 4.41
N LYS A 99 14.29 -2.23 3.10
CA LYS A 99 13.09 -2.29 2.26
C LYS A 99 12.13 -3.39 2.73
N MET A 100 12.63 -4.56 3.17
CA MET A 100 11.81 -5.62 3.76
C MET A 100 11.13 -5.17 5.06
N VAL A 101 11.86 -4.49 5.96
CA VAL A 101 11.29 -3.90 7.19
C VAL A 101 10.17 -2.91 6.85
N GLY A 102 10.40 -2.03 5.88
CA GLY A 102 9.39 -1.11 5.37
C GLY A 102 8.16 -1.83 4.82
N HIS A 103 8.36 -2.92 4.08
CA HIS A 103 7.28 -3.75 3.55
C HIS A 103 6.45 -4.41 4.67
N LEU A 104 7.09 -5.05 5.65
CA LEU A 104 6.42 -5.67 6.79
C LEU A 104 5.62 -4.65 7.62
N THR A 105 6.19 -3.45 7.79
CA THR A 105 5.53 -2.32 8.46
C THR A 105 4.32 -1.85 7.67
N GLY A 106 4.46 -1.67 6.35
CA GLY A 106 3.36 -1.29 5.47
C GLY A 106 2.21 -2.29 5.50
N LEU A 107 2.50 -3.59 5.44
CA LEU A 107 1.50 -4.66 5.55
C LEU A 107 0.74 -4.60 6.88
N LEU A 108 1.45 -4.40 8.00
CA LEU A 108 0.82 -4.25 9.31
C LEU A 108 -0.12 -3.04 9.32
N LEU A 109 0.33 -1.89 8.82
CA LEU A 109 -0.46 -0.66 8.79
C LEU A 109 -1.71 -0.82 7.93
N ILE A 110 -1.58 -1.39 6.73
CA ILE A 110 -2.71 -1.68 5.84
C ILE A 110 -3.71 -2.60 6.53
N CYS A 111 -3.23 -3.68 7.15
CA CYS A 111 -4.09 -4.61 7.90
C CYS A 111 -4.87 -3.88 9.01
N LEU A 112 -4.21 -3.01 9.78
CA LEU A 112 -4.87 -2.22 10.81
C LEU A 112 -5.90 -1.24 10.22
N VAL A 113 -5.63 -0.62 9.06
CA VAL A 113 -6.59 0.23 8.35
C VAL A 113 -7.81 -0.59 7.96
N PHE A 114 -7.63 -1.78 7.37
CA PHE A 114 -8.72 -2.69 7.03
C PHE A 114 -9.55 -3.07 8.25
N VAL A 115 -8.91 -3.48 9.35
CA VAL A 115 -9.63 -3.86 10.59
C VAL A 115 -10.49 -2.70 11.11
N ARG A 116 -9.95 -1.47 11.14
CA ARG A 116 -10.71 -0.30 11.59
C ARG A 116 -11.80 0.10 10.58
N ALA A 117 -11.52 -0.01 9.28
CA ALA A 117 -12.48 0.28 8.22
C ALA A 117 -13.69 -0.67 8.27
N THR A 118 -13.45 -1.96 8.52
CA THR A 118 -14.48 -2.97 8.70
C THR A 118 -15.33 -2.68 9.95
N LYS A 119 -14.70 -2.33 11.09
CA LYS A 119 -15.44 -1.92 12.30
C LYS A 119 -16.30 -0.68 12.10
N GLY A 120 -15.82 0.28 11.31
CA GLY A 120 -16.58 1.47 10.95
C GLY A 120 -17.67 1.25 9.90
N GLY A 121 -17.84 0.02 9.40
CA GLY A 121 -18.83 -0.29 8.37
C GLY A 121 -18.52 0.35 7.02
N TYR A 122 -17.24 0.66 6.75
CA TYR A 122 -16.82 1.23 5.47
C TYR A 122 -16.58 0.16 4.41
N VAL A 123 -16.27 -1.07 4.82
CA VAL A 123 -16.18 -2.24 3.95
C VAL A 123 -17.59 -2.81 3.75
N THR A 124 -18.24 -2.36 2.67
CA THR A 124 -19.60 -2.76 2.26
C THR A 124 -19.59 -3.36 0.86
N PRO A 125 -20.63 -4.13 0.46
CA PRO A 125 -20.74 -4.64 -0.91
C PRO A 125 -20.64 -3.56 -1.97
N LYS A 126 -21.20 -2.36 -1.71
CA LYS A 126 -21.10 -1.21 -2.63
C LYS A 126 -19.65 -0.71 -2.77
N SER A 127 -18.89 -0.65 -1.68
CA SER A 127 -17.48 -0.27 -1.72
C SER A 127 -16.62 -1.30 -2.46
N LEU A 128 -16.93 -2.59 -2.31
CA LEU A 128 -16.24 -3.67 -3.03
C LEU A 128 -16.54 -3.60 -4.53
N LEU A 129 -17.80 -3.36 -4.91
CA LEU A 129 -18.17 -3.17 -6.32
C LEU A 129 -17.45 -1.96 -6.93
N ALA A 130 -17.42 -0.83 -6.21
CA ALA A 130 -16.70 0.36 -6.67
C ALA A 130 -15.19 0.12 -6.78
N LEU A 131 -14.61 -0.63 -5.83
CA LEU A 131 -13.20 -1.01 -5.87
C LEU A 131 -12.90 -1.91 -7.07
N THR A 132 -13.68 -2.97 -7.29
CA THR A 132 -13.51 -3.90 -8.42
C THR A 132 -13.71 -3.19 -9.75
N ALA A 133 -14.72 -2.33 -9.88
CA ALA A 133 -14.92 -1.52 -11.07
C ALA A 133 -13.73 -0.56 -11.30
N GLY A 134 -13.22 0.05 -10.23
CA GLY A 134 -12.04 0.90 -10.27
C GLY A 134 -10.77 0.15 -10.68
N THR A 135 -10.50 -1.03 -10.13
CA THR A 135 -9.32 -1.83 -10.51
C THR A 135 -9.40 -2.32 -11.95
N LEU A 136 -10.60 -2.71 -12.42
CA LEU A 136 -10.84 -3.03 -13.84
C LEU A 136 -10.62 -1.82 -14.74
N ALA A 137 -11.12 -0.64 -14.36
CA ALA A 137 -10.91 0.60 -15.10
C ALA A 137 -9.43 0.99 -15.16
N LEU A 138 -8.69 0.81 -14.05
CA LEU A 138 -7.24 0.99 -14.04
C LEU A 138 -6.55 0.01 -14.99
N GLY A 139 -6.93 -1.27 -14.96
CA GLY A 139 -6.42 -2.29 -15.89
C GLY A 139 -6.70 -1.96 -17.36
N ALA A 140 -7.93 -1.53 -17.68
CA ALA A 140 -8.30 -1.10 -19.02
C ALA A 140 -7.54 0.16 -19.45
N SER A 141 -7.35 1.13 -18.55
CA SER A 141 -6.58 2.35 -18.84
C SER A 141 -5.10 2.05 -19.11
N ARG A 142 -4.51 1.05 -18.42
CA ARG A 142 -3.19 0.53 -18.74
C ARG A 142 -3.16 -0.02 -20.16
N LEU A 143 -4.11 -0.87 -20.52
CA LEU A 143 -4.15 -1.49 -21.85
C LEU A 143 -4.32 -0.47 -22.98
N LEU A 144 -5.20 0.51 -22.81
CA LEU A 144 -5.65 1.41 -23.89
C LEU A 144 -4.88 2.73 -23.96
N VAL A 145 -4.51 3.32 -22.82
CA VAL A 145 -4.00 4.71 -22.75
C VAL A 145 -2.50 4.74 -22.45
N ALA A 146 -2.01 3.82 -21.62
CA ALA A 146 -0.61 3.79 -21.19
C ALA A 146 -0.07 2.35 -21.17
N PRO A 147 0.12 1.70 -22.33
CA PRO A 147 0.55 0.29 -22.41
C PRO A 147 1.94 0.03 -21.82
N ARG A 148 2.78 1.06 -21.70
CA ARG A 148 4.09 1.02 -21.00
C ARG A 148 4.02 1.39 -19.52
N TRP A 149 2.82 1.53 -18.97
CA TRP A 149 2.67 1.72 -17.53
C TRP A 149 2.99 0.40 -16.83
N ALA A 150 4.10 0.41 -16.08
CA ALA A 150 4.75 -0.78 -15.51
C ALA A 150 5.17 -1.75 -16.63
N ASP A 151 6.36 -1.54 -17.18
CA ASP A 151 6.96 -2.37 -18.26
C ASP A 151 7.11 -3.87 -17.89
N ASP A 152 6.81 -4.25 -16.65
CA ASP A 152 6.79 -5.62 -16.17
C ASP A 152 5.35 -6.16 -15.97
N PRO A 153 5.02 -7.35 -16.51
CA PRO A 153 3.70 -7.97 -16.38
C PRO A 153 3.35 -8.44 -14.95
N SER A 154 4.32 -8.52 -14.03
CA SER A 154 4.16 -9.08 -12.67
C SER A 154 3.52 -8.16 -11.62
N ARG A 155 3.16 -6.91 -11.96
CA ARG A 155 2.91 -5.83 -10.98
C ARG A 155 1.44 -5.50 -10.70
N PHE A 156 0.50 -6.32 -11.19
CA PHE A 156 -0.93 -6.22 -10.87
C PHE A 156 -1.40 -7.33 -9.91
N THR A 157 -0.52 -7.77 -9.01
CA THR A 157 -0.92 -8.56 -7.85
C THR A 157 -0.88 -7.65 -6.62
N SER A 158 -1.98 -7.56 -5.89
CA SER A 158 -2.07 -6.85 -4.59
C SER A 158 -1.08 -7.39 -3.53
N PHE A 159 -0.36 -8.45 -3.87
CA PHE A 159 0.82 -8.97 -3.20
C PHE A 159 1.92 -9.17 -4.25
N SER A 160 2.98 -8.36 -4.23
CA SER A 160 4.23 -8.76 -4.87
C SER A 160 4.77 -9.97 -4.11
N PRO A 161 5.03 -11.12 -4.75
CA PRO A 161 5.82 -12.16 -4.11
C PRO A 161 7.18 -11.57 -3.71
N ALA A 162 7.77 -12.06 -2.61
CA ALA A 162 9.07 -11.59 -2.12
C ALA A 162 10.18 -11.67 -3.21
N GLN A 163 10.03 -12.60 -4.16
CA GLN A 163 10.87 -12.75 -5.35
C GLN A 163 10.72 -11.58 -6.35
N GLY A 164 9.50 -11.06 -6.53
CA GLY A 164 9.28 -9.85 -7.33
C GLY A 164 9.93 -8.63 -6.70
N PHE A 165 9.92 -8.53 -5.37
CA PHE A 165 10.60 -7.47 -4.62
C PHE A 165 12.13 -7.57 -4.67
N ALA A 166 12.69 -8.78 -4.77
CA ALA A 166 14.11 -9.01 -5.01
C ALA A 166 14.54 -8.59 -6.43
N ALA A 167 13.68 -8.76 -7.45
CA ALA A 167 13.94 -8.25 -8.80
C ALA A 167 13.92 -6.71 -8.89
N PHE A 168 13.27 -6.01 -7.94
CA PHE A 168 13.39 -4.55 -7.76
C PHE A 168 14.68 -4.10 -7.04
N LEU A 169 15.55 -5.05 -6.71
CA LEU A 169 16.83 -4.85 -6.01
C LEU A 169 18.02 -5.37 -6.82
N GLU A 170 17.80 -6.12 -7.90
CA GLU A 170 18.78 -6.26 -8.99
C GLU A 170 18.71 -5.02 -9.89
N ALA A 171 19.33 -3.96 -9.41
CA ALA A 171 19.99 -2.95 -10.22
C ALA A 171 21.45 -2.90 -9.77
#